data_AF-A0A4P9K2X0-F1
#
_entry.id   AF-A0A4P9K2X0-F1
#
_cell.length_a   1.000
_cell.length_b   1.000
_cell.length_c   1.000
_cell.angle_alpha   90.00
_cell.angle_beta   90.00
_cell.angle_gamma   90.00
#
_symmetry.space_group_name_H-M   'P 1'
#
loop_
_entity.id
_entity.type
_entity.pdbx_description
1 polymer ?
#
loop_
_entity_poly.entity_id
_entity_poly.type
_entity_poly.pdbx_seq_one_letter_code
_entity_poly.pdbx_strand_id
1 'polypeptide(L)'
;MKLKLKATKAGILLALAGALAVPQANAANWLMLQGTEKPNQAPRAKVWGFAQVDYQQTNDTKLPTLVGGAAGYSGKKAAFNQMAPDLKTSSGFNIKRARIGVRGANFPLDKDVNYFLMMELGNNGITTGNSGSQGQLTDASVTINKIDGARVRVGLFKTPGSEESFKGIPVFNYVNFTTGTDQLLIEKKFDPTTGERTDPAFAARDTGIQVFDAFRNGDWETSYALMLGNGNGLAFTDDNESKDTYLYLSTEKIFGDSKGPRRHGMKFYAWNQNGKRTYNGADYDRTRTGVGMTYFDGKYRAAAEYFTADGMIFGGTTAGATPADGAKFSVQTDEKATAYQIDLGYRIKPNLELNIRYDALDRGTEDPNNLREFRTTTLGAQYFFNKKTSVRLNYEMRDQKAPNYTAAQNPALVATALDDRLSAQLMMIF
;
A
#
# COMPACT_ATOMS: atom_id res chain seq x y z
N MET A 1 -26.78 21.24 -21.02
CA MET A 1 -27.14 21.40 -19.60
C MET A 1 -26.15 20.56 -18.76
N LYS A 2 -25.06 21.18 -18.29
CA LYS A 2 -23.99 20.51 -17.52
C LYS A 2 -24.29 20.68 -16.03
N LEU A 3 -24.69 19.61 -15.33
CA LEU A 3 -24.87 19.63 -13.88
C LEU A 3 -23.48 19.51 -13.22
N LYS A 4 -22.98 20.61 -12.64
CA LYS A 4 -21.82 20.59 -11.73
C LYS A 4 -22.32 20.20 -10.35
N LEU A 5 -21.96 19.01 -9.87
CA LEU A 5 -22.21 18.60 -8.50
C LEU A 5 -21.22 19.33 -7.58
N LYS A 6 -21.66 20.41 -6.92
CA LYS A 6 -20.92 21.02 -5.81
C LYS A 6 -21.28 20.25 -4.53
N ALA A 7 -20.39 19.38 -4.07
CA ALA A 7 -20.50 18.80 -2.74
C ALA A 7 -20.11 19.87 -1.70
N THR A 8 -21.11 20.45 -1.02
CA THR A 8 -20.90 21.42 0.06
C THR A 8 -20.53 20.71 1.37
N LYS A 9 -19.50 21.24 2.05
CA LYS A 9 -18.93 20.82 3.35
C LYS A 9 -19.95 20.55 4.48
N ALA A 10 -21.19 21.01 4.34
CA ALA A 10 -22.26 20.84 5.32
C ALA A 10 -22.81 19.41 5.44
N GLY A 11 -22.71 18.57 4.39
CA GLY A 11 -23.23 17.19 4.44
C GLY A 11 -22.43 16.23 5.34
N ILE A 12 -21.16 16.55 5.59
CA ILE A 12 -20.24 15.69 6.37
C ILE A 12 -20.44 15.90 7.89
N LEU A 13 -20.87 17.10 8.31
CA LEU A 13 -21.07 17.42 9.73
C LEU A 13 -22.36 16.82 10.31
N LEU A 14 -23.42 16.63 9.52
CA LEU A 14 -24.66 16.02 9.99
C LEU A 14 -24.58 14.49 10.15
N ALA A 15 -23.66 13.81 9.45
CA ALA A 15 -23.43 12.38 9.63
C ALA A 15 -22.65 12.04 10.93
N LEU A 16 -21.89 13.01 11.47
CA LEU A 16 -21.08 12.83 12.68
C LEU A 16 -21.89 12.96 13.99
N ALA A 17 -23.03 13.66 13.98
CA ALA A 17 -23.80 13.92 15.18
C ALA A 17 -24.68 12.73 15.66
N GLY A 18 -24.92 11.73 14.81
CA GLY A 18 -25.80 10.59 15.13
C GLY A 18 -25.11 9.37 15.77
N ALA A 19 -23.80 9.38 15.97
CA ALA A 19 -23.01 8.20 16.36
C ALA A 19 -22.64 8.12 17.86
N LEU A 20 -23.10 9.09 18.67
CA LEU A 20 -22.72 9.19 20.08
C LEU A 20 -23.64 8.35 20.98
N ALA A 21 -23.29 7.07 21.13
CA ALA A 21 -23.45 6.22 22.33
C ALA A 21 -23.64 4.74 21.95
N VAL A 22 -22.55 4.03 21.63
CA VAL A 22 -22.61 2.55 21.55
C VAL A 22 -21.30 1.91 22.03
N PRO A 23 -21.34 0.84 22.86
CA PRO A 23 -20.14 0.17 23.35
C PRO A 23 -19.30 -0.47 22.23
N GLN A 24 -17.99 -0.34 22.37
CA GLN A 24 -16.98 -0.81 21.41
C GLN A 24 -16.70 -2.31 21.62
N ALA A 25 -17.06 -3.14 20.63
CA ALA A 25 -16.79 -4.58 20.66
C ALA A 25 -16.13 -5.07 19.36
N ASN A 26 -14.82 -5.29 19.48
CA ASN A 26 -13.81 -5.67 18.49
C ASN A 26 -14.15 -6.83 17.55
N ALA A 27 -13.95 -6.55 16.27
CA ALA A 27 -13.76 -7.50 15.17
C ALA A 27 -12.72 -6.82 14.16
N ALA A 28 -12.10 -7.43 13.12
CA ALA A 28 -10.94 -6.82 12.39
C ALA A 28 -11.22 -5.56 11.58
N ASN A 29 -11.30 -4.47 12.31
CA ASN A 29 -11.09 -3.13 11.85
C ASN A 29 -9.59 -2.83 11.91
N TRP A 30 -8.93 -2.68 10.76
CA TRP A 30 -7.49 -2.41 10.69
C TRP A 30 -7.06 -1.13 11.40
N LEU A 31 -7.95 -0.14 11.44
CA LEU A 31 -7.74 1.12 12.14
C LEU A 31 -7.66 0.88 13.65
N MET A 32 -8.62 0.12 14.19
CA MET A 32 -8.63 -0.27 15.61
C MET A 32 -7.51 -1.24 15.95
N LEU A 33 -7.28 -2.25 15.11
CA LEU A 33 -6.27 -3.29 15.35
C LEU A 33 -4.84 -2.73 15.37
N GLN A 34 -4.55 -1.73 14.55
CA GLN A 34 -3.23 -1.09 14.50
C GLN A 34 -3.08 0.04 15.51
N GLY A 35 -4.16 0.77 15.81
CA GLY A 35 -4.12 1.95 16.68
C GLY A 35 -4.41 1.66 18.16
N THR A 36 -4.96 0.51 18.52
CA THR A 36 -5.46 0.27 19.88
C THR A 36 -5.15 -1.10 20.44
N GLU A 37 -5.09 -1.15 21.76
CA GLU A 37 -5.13 -2.34 22.57
C GLU A 37 -6.53 -2.58 23.15
N LYS A 38 -6.81 -3.84 23.53
CA LYS A 38 -8.05 -4.15 24.24
C LYS A 38 -8.01 -3.58 25.66
N PRO A 39 -9.03 -2.81 26.08
CA PRO A 39 -9.13 -2.29 27.44
C PRO A 39 -9.00 -3.41 28.48
N ASN A 40 -8.21 -3.19 29.53
CA ASN A 40 -8.00 -4.11 30.66
C ASN A 40 -7.48 -5.52 30.33
N GLN A 41 -7.12 -5.79 29.07
CA GLN A 41 -6.64 -7.10 28.62
C GLN A 41 -5.23 -7.04 28.04
N ALA A 42 -4.70 -5.84 27.83
CA ALA A 42 -3.41 -5.66 27.17
C ALA A 42 -2.27 -5.77 28.17
N PRO A 43 -1.25 -6.59 27.88
CA PRO A 43 -0.04 -6.61 28.70
C PRO A 43 0.69 -5.26 28.59
N ARG A 44 1.54 -4.97 29.58
CA ARG A 44 2.44 -3.80 29.53
C ARG A 44 3.34 -3.82 28.29
N ALA A 45 3.78 -5.00 27.88
CA ALA A 45 4.54 -5.21 26.66
C ALA A 45 4.20 -6.56 26.04
N LYS A 46 3.89 -6.55 24.75
CA LYS A 46 3.76 -7.74 23.91
C LYS A 46 4.75 -7.63 22.76
N VAL A 47 5.78 -8.47 22.80
CA VAL A 47 6.73 -8.63 21.70
C VAL A 47 6.11 -9.57 20.67
N TRP A 48 6.25 -9.24 19.40
CA TRP A 48 5.80 -10.05 18.28
C TRP A 48 6.58 -9.71 17.02
N GLY A 49 6.52 -10.58 16.02
CA GLY A 49 7.15 -10.30 14.74
C GLY A 49 6.67 -11.19 13.62
N PHE A 50 7.24 -10.99 12.44
CA PHE A 50 7.09 -11.92 11.33
C PHE A 50 8.26 -11.84 10.36
N ALA A 51 8.46 -12.90 9.59
CA ALA A 51 9.37 -12.96 8.46
C ALA A 51 8.65 -13.40 7.19
N GLN A 52 9.04 -12.79 6.07
CA GLN A 52 8.68 -13.14 4.70
C GLN A 52 9.95 -13.49 3.93
N VAL A 53 10.11 -14.76 3.62
CA VAL A 53 11.13 -15.23 2.69
C VAL A 53 10.43 -15.49 1.36
N ASP A 54 10.86 -14.83 0.30
CA ASP A 54 10.28 -15.01 -1.02
C ASP A 54 11.31 -15.43 -2.07
N TYR A 55 10.80 -16.10 -3.09
CA TYR A 55 11.47 -16.37 -4.35
C TYR A 55 10.64 -15.70 -5.44
N GLN A 56 11.29 -15.03 -6.38
CA GLN A 56 10.63 -14.50 -7.57
C GLN A 56 11.44 -14.89 -8.80
N GLN A 57 10.77 -14.94 -9.95
CA GLN A 57 11.38 -15.21 -11.24
C GLN A 57 10.59 -14.54 -12.37
N THR A 58 11.33 -13.98 -13.33
CA THR A 58 10.85 -13.58 -14.67
C THR A 58 11.71 -14.27 -15.74
N ASN A 59 11.36 -14.12 -17.02
CA ASN A 59 12.16 -14.66 -18.13
C ASN A 59 13.42 -13.82 -18.43
N ASP A 60 13.60 -12.68 -17.78
CA ASP A 60 14.68 -11.73 -18.01
C ASP A 60 14.72 -11.21 -19.45
N THR A 61 13.55 -11.02 -20.08
CA THR A 61 13.45 -10.45 -21.42
C THR A 61 14.14 -9.09 -21.42
N LYS A 62 15.07 -8.92 -22.37
CA LYS A 62 15.88 -7.72 -22.54
C LYS A 62 15.09 -6.64 -23.27
N LEU A 63 15.52 -5.40 -23.11
CA LEU A 63 14.98 -4.31 -23.91
C LEU A 63 15.22 -4.60 -25.40
N PRO A 64 14.20 -4.39 -26.26
CA PRO A 64 14.35 -4.60 -27.70
C PRO A 64 15.30 -3.57 -28.32
N THR A 65 15.48 -3.64 -29.63
CA THR A 65 16.23 -2.60 -30.37
C THR A 65 15.49 -1.27 -30.28
N LEU A 66 16.05 -0.33 -29.53
CA LEU A 66 15.54 1.03 -29.38
C LEU A 66 16.26 1.97 -30.35
N VAL A 67 15.61 3.10 -30.65
CA VAL A 67 16.13 4.11 -31.59
C VAL A 67 16.45 5.44 -30.91
N GLY A 68 17.25 6.28 -31.58
CA GLY A 68 17.60 7.62 -31.12
C GLY A 68 18.37 7.63 -29.80
N GLY A 69 18.07 8.59 -28.92
CA GLY A 69 18.75 8.74 -27.62
C GLY A 69 18.61 7.55 -26.66
N ALA A 70 17.71 6.60 -26.93
CA ALA A 70 17.56 5.38 -26.15
C ALA A 70 18.32 4.16 -26.73
N ALA A 71 18.93 4.29 -27.91
CA ALA A 71 19.55 3.16 -28.61
C ALA A 71 20.63 2.44 -27.78
N GLY A 72 21.35 3.17 -26.91
CA GLY A 72 22.36 2.61 -26.01
C GLY A 72 21.83 1.64 -24.95
N TYR A 73 20.51 1.60 -24.74
CA TYR A 73 19.86 0.66 -23.82
C TYR A 73 19.36 -0.62 -24.51
N SER A 74 19.50 -0.75 -25.83
CA SER A 74 19.09 -1.95 -26.56
C SER A 74 19.84 -3.19 -26.04
N GLY A 75 19.12 -4.29 -25.82
CA GLY A 75 19.69 -5.54 -25.28
C GLY A 75 20.07 -5.50 -23.79
N LYS A 76 19.85 -4.37 -23.10
CA LYS A 76 20.07 -4.26 -21.65
C LYS A 76 18.94 -4.88 -20.85
N LYS A 77 19.18 -5.07 -19.55
CA LYS A 77 18.16 -5.58 -18.62
C LYS A 77 17.00 -4.59 -18.52
N ALA A 78 15.78 -5.10 -18.60
CA ALA A 78 14.58 -4.31 -18.33
C ALA A 78 14.33 -4.27 -16.81
N ALA A 79 14.24 -3.07 -16.24
CA ALA A 79 14.11 -2.85 -14.79
C ALA A 79 12.87 -3.54 -14.19
N PHE A 80 11.74 -3.53 -14.91
CA PHE A 80 10.48 -4.14 -14.48
C PHE A 80 10.48 -5.69 -14.50
N ASN A 81 11.52 -6.30 -15.06
CA ASN A 81 11.77 -7.74 -15.01
C ASN A 81 12.77 -8.15 -13.92
N GLN A 82 13.41 -7.19 -13.26
CA GLN A 82 14.36 -7.48 -12.18
C GLN A 82 13.69 -7.40 -10.80
N MET A 83 14.23 -8.15 -9.85
CA MET A 83 13.77 -8.16 -8.46
C MET A 83 14.12 -6.84 -7.77
N ALA A 84 13.10 -6.16 -7.25
CA ALA A 84 13.25 -5.01 -6.37
C ALA A 84 13.75 -5.44 -4.97
N PRO A 85 14.48 -4.58 -4.24
CA PRO A 85 14.77 -3.18 -4.58
C PRO A 85 16.02 -2.98 -5.45
N ASP A 86 16.91 -3.98 -5.57
CA ASP A 86 18.23 -3.81 -6.18
C ASP A 86 18.23 -3.81 -7.71
N LEU A 87 17.24 -4.46 -8.33
CA LEU A 87 17.07 -4.58 -9.78
C LEU A 87 18.27 -5.22 -10.50
N LYS A 88 18.98 -6.13 -9.82
CA LYS A 88 20.20 -6.78 -10.36
C LYS A 88 19.94 -8.14 -10.99
N THR A 89 18.96 -8.88 -10.49
CA THR A 89 18.66 -10.25 -10.92
C THR A 89 17.17 -10.40 -11.25
N SER A 90 16.85 -11.24 -12.23
CA SER A 90 15.49 -11.60 -12.62
C SER A 90 14.91 -12.74 -11.79
N SER A 91 15.76 -13.47 -11.08
CA SER A 91 15.35 -14.55 -10.18
C SER A 91 16.24 -14.64 -8.94
N GLY A 92 15.68 -15.14 -7.85
CA GLY A 92 16.43 -15.36 -6.62
C GLY A 92 15.57 -15.42 -5.37
N PHE A 93 16.20 -15.81 -4.28
CA PHE A 93 15.62 -15.76 -2.93
C PHE A 93 15.91 -14.41 -2.27
N ASN A 94 14.96 -13.93 -1.48
CA ASN A 94 15.11 -12.72 -0.69
C ASN A 94 14.39 -12.85 0.65
N ILE A 95 14.93 -12.22 1.69
CA ILE A 95 14.20 -11.95 2.93
C ILE A 95 13.47 -10.63 2.72
N LYS A 96 12.34 -10.66 2.01
CA LYS A 96 11.59 -9.45 1.65
C LYS A 96 11.23 -8.63 2.88
N ARG A 97 10.77 -9.26 3.96
CA ARG A 97 10.43 -8.56 5.21
C ARG A 97 10.84 -9.39 6.42
N ALA A 98 11.37 -8.74 7.43
CA ALA A 98 11.64 -9.30 8.74
C ALA A 98 11.35 -8.21 9.76
N ARG A 99 10.25 -8.33 10.50
CA ARG A 99 9.82 -7.32 11.45
C ARG A 99 9.76 -7.84 12.86
N ILE A 100 10.19 -6.99 13.76
CA ILE A 100 9.99 -7.15 15.20
C ILE A 100 9.32 -5.89 15.72
N GLY A 101 8.35 -6.08 16.62
CA GLY A 101 7.62 -4.99 17.22
C GLY A 101 7.22 -5.28 18.66
N VAL A 102 6.94 -4.21 19.38
CA VAL A 102 6.40 -4.23 20.72
C VAL A 102 5.21 -3.29 20.79
N ARG A 103 4.14 -3.76 21.43
CA ARG A 103 2.93 -2.98 21.67
C ARG A 103 2.38 -3.28 23.05
N GLY A 104 1.65 -2.36 23.63
CA GLY A 104 1.05 -2.54 24.94
C GLY A 104 0.27 -1.33 25.40
N ALA A 105 -0.25 -1.43 26.62
CA ALA A 105 -0.94 -0.36 27.33
C ALA A 105 -0.29 -0.13 28.71
N ASN A 106 -0.82 0.79 29.53
CA ASN A 106 -0.32 1.08 30.87
C ASN A 106 1.07 1.72 30.92
N PHE A 107 1.42 2.57 29.95
CA PHE A 107 2.70 3.28 29.93
C PHE A 107 2.54 4.78 30.26
N PRO A 108 3.08 5.30 31.39
CA PRO A 108 3.55 4.61 32.60
C PRO A 108 2.45 4.62 33.68
N LEU A 109 1.53 3.64 33.65
CA LEU A 109 0.38 3.39 34.55
C LEU A 109 -1.02 3.85 34.09
N ASP A 110 -1.19 4.27 32.84
CA ASP A 110 -2.52 4.60 32.30
C ASP A 110 -3.03 3.53 31.31
N LYS A 111 -4.13 2.85 31.68
CA LYS A 111 -4.75 1.79 30.86
C LYS A 111 -5.36 2.28 29.55
N ASP A 112 -5.61 3.59 29.45
CA ASP A 112 -6.22 4.22 28.29
C ASP A 112 -5.15 4.82 27.35
N VAL A 113 -3.86 4.60 27.65
CA VAL A 113 -2.73 4.97 26.80
C VAL A 113 -2.05 3.71 26.25
N ASN A 114 -2.07 3.59 24.92
CA ASN A 114 -1.43 2.50 24.19
C ASN A 114 -0.18 2.99 23.48
N TYR A 115 0.77 2.11 23.22
CA TYR A 115 1.94 2.40 22.40
C TYR A 115 2.21 1.26 21.40
N PHE A 116 2.88 1.59 20.30
CA PHE A 116 3.34 0.63 19.31
C PHE A 116 4.66 1.08 18.69
N LEU A 117 5.65 0.18 18.72
CA LEU A 117 6.96 0.32 18.08
C LEU A 117 7.18 -0.88 17.14
N MET A 118 7.73 -0.65 15.95
CA MET A 118 8.09 -1.72 15.01
C MET A 118 9.26 -1.33 14.11
N MET A 119 10.18 -2.26 13.90
CA MET A 119 11.31 -2.14 13.00
C MET A 119 11.23 -3.14 11.84
N GLU A 120 11.71 -2.76 10.67
CA GLU A 120 11.88 -3.59 9.48
C GLU A 120 13.37 -3.86 9.23
N LEU A 121 13.72 -5.13 9.01
CA LEU A 121 15.07 -5.63 8.84
C LEU A 121 15.24 -6.41 7.52
N GLY A 122 14.17 -6.65 6.76
CA GLY A 122 14.24 -7.34 5.47
C GLY A 122 14.79 -6.45 4.37
N ASN A 123 15.19 -7.04 3.24
CA ASN A 123 15.64 -6.32 2.06
C ASN A 123 14.42 -5.94 1.17
N ASN A 124 13.97 -4.69 1.30
CA ASN A 124 12.87 -4.14 0.50
C ASN A 124 12.95 -2.61 0.41
N GLY A 125 11.93 -1.98 -0.17
CA GLY A 125 11.87 -0.53 -0.35
C GLY A 125 12.03 0.31 0.93
N ILE A 126 11.75 -0.24 2.11
CA ILE A 126 11.85 0.45 3.41
C ILE A 126 13.30 0.56 3.91
N THR A 127 14.15 -0.42 3.62
CA THR A 127 15.52 -0.52 4.14
C THR A 127 16.56 -0.10 3.11
N THR A 128 16.11 0.62 2.08
CA THR A 128 16.92 1.00 0.92
C THR A 128 16.57 2.41 0.47
N GLY A 129 17.47 3.05 -0.28
CA GLY A 129 17.45 4.50 -0.56
C GLY A 129 18.61 5.16 0.17
N ASN A 130 19.05 6.34 -0.29
CA ASN A 130 20.30 6.94 0.21
C ASN A 130 20.28 7.23 1.72
N SER A 131 19.15 7.67 2.27
CA SER A 131 18.95 7.88 3.72
C SER A 131 18.43 6.63 4.46
N GLY A 132 18.21 5.52 3.76
CA GLY A 132 17.72 4.27 4.34
C GLY A 132 18.81 3.50 5.08
N SER A 133 18.41 2.74 6.09
CA SER A 133 19.30 1.87 6.87
C SER A 133 18.96 0.39 6.67
N GLN A 134 19.89 -0.51 7.01
CA GLN A 134 19.64 -1.97 7.10
C GLN A 134 18.72 -2.35 8.28
N GLY A 135 17.94 -1.39 8.77
CA GLY A 135 17.09 -1.52 9.93
C GLY A 135 16.30 -0.23 10.17
N GLN A 136 15.07 -0.18 9.67
CA GLN A 136 14.28 1.05 9.65
C GLN A 136 13.13 0.97 10.65
N LEU A 137 12.96 1.99 11.48
CA LEU A 137 11.75 2.13 12.30
C LEU A 137 10.58 2.41 11.36
N THR A 138 9.53 1.59 11.47
CA THR A 138 8.34 1.68 10.61
C THR A 138 7.12 2.18 11.34
N ASP A 139 7.09 2.01 12.66
CA ASP A 139 6.01 2.47 13.52
C ASP A 139 6.63 2.89 14.86
N ALA A 140 6.24 4.07 15.35
CA ALA A 140 6.56 4.59 16.66
C ALA A 140 5.47 5.58 17.09
N SER A 141 4.48 5.08 17.83
CA SER A 141 3.26 5.85 18.08
C SER A 141 2.66 5.59 19.46
N VAL A 142 1.92 6.58 19.95
CA VAL A 142 1.12 6.52 21.17
C VAL A 142 -0.33 6.82 20.83
N THR A 143 -1.27 6.11 21.43
CA THR A 143 -2.71 6.35 21.27
C THR A 143 -3.36 6.61 22.62
N ILE A 144 -4.09 7.72 22.73
CA ILE A 144 -4.89 8.13 23.89
C ILE A 144 -6.35 7.78 23.62
N ASN A 145 -6.96 6.99 24.52
CA ASN A 145 -8.31 6.44 24.40
C ASN A 145 -9.23 6.99 25.51
N LYS A 146 -9.22 8.31 25.72
CA LYS A 146 -9.94 8.97 26.84
C LYS A 146 -11.18 9.75 26.42
N ILE A 147 -11.47 9.83 25.13
CA ILE A 147 -12.57 10.62 24.59
C ILE A 147 -13.62 9.66 24.07
N ASP A 148 -14.86 9.80 24.54
CA ASP A 148 -15.95 8.99 24.04
C ASP A 148 -16.19 9.29 22.56
N GLY A 149 -16.15 8.25 21.73
CA GLY A 149 -16.29 8.39 20.28
C GLY A 149 -15.07 8.95 19.56
N ALA A 150 -13.92 9.15 20.23
CA ALA A 150 -12.69 9.53 19.55
C ALA A 150 -11.42 8.98 20.23
N ARG A 151 -10.44 8.62 19.42
CA ARG A 151 -9.07 8.31 19.87
C ARG A 151 -8.08 9.19 19.17
N VAL A 152 -7.03 9.58 19.89
CA VAL A 152 -5.96 10.41 19.34
C VAL A 152 -4.68 9.58 19.28
N ARG A 153 -4.14 9.37 18.09
CA ARG A 153 -2.85 8.69 17.87
C ARG A 153 -1.82 9.66 17.33
N VAL A 154 -0.63 9.66 17.90
CA VAL A 154 0.48 10.56 17.55
C VAL A 154 1.75 9.75 17.30
N GLY A 155 2.55 10.16 16.31
CA GLY A 155 3.85 9.59 15.99
C GLY A 155 3.93 9.08 14.56
N LEU A 156 4.83 8.12 14.32
CA LEU A 156 5.00 7.44 13.04
C LEU A 156 4.13 6.19 12.98
N PHE A 157 3.25 6.08 11.99
CA PHE A 157 2.40 4.90 11.83
C PHE A 157 1.80 4.81 10.43
N LYS A 158 1.15 3.68 10.12
CA LYS A 158 0.42 3.55 8.86
C LYS A 158 -0.70 4.58 8.72
N THR A 159 -0.72 5.30 7.61
CA THR A 159 -1.78 6.26 7.31
C THR A 159 -3.09 5.54 6.94
N PRO A 160 -4.25 6.12 7.27
CA PRO A 160 -5.52 5.56 6.86
C PRO A 160 -5.70 5.76 5.33
N GLY A 161 -6.21 4.75 4.63
CA GLY A 161 -6.23 4.75 3.16
C GLY A 161 -6.72 3.44 2.56
N SER A 162 -6.22 3.08 1.38
CA SER A 162 -6.53 1.82 0.68
C SER A 162 -6.40 0.60 1.59
N GLU A 163 -7.40 -0.30 1.56
CA GLU A 163 -7.35 -1.54 2.35
C GLU A 163 -6.19 -2.45 1.92
N GLU A 164 -5.72 -2.40 0.67
CA GLU A 164 -4.61 -3.22 0.21
C GLU A 164 -3.31 -2.85 0.94
N SER A 165 -3.03 -1.55 1.09
CA SER A 165 -1.83 -1.05 1.76
C SER A 165 -2.01 -0.94 3.29
N PHE A 166 -3.25 -0.67 3.75
CA PHE A 166 -3.57 -0.48 5.15
C PHE A 166 -3.60 -1.79 5.94
N LYS A 167 -4.09 -2.90 5.35
CA LYS A 167 -4.18 -4.21 6.02
C LYS A 167 -2.84 -4.72 6.53
N GLY A 168 -2.88 -5.58 7.55
CA GLY A 168 -1.68 -6.21 8.10
C GLY A 168 -0.98 -7.10 7.07
N ILE A 169 0.34 -6.94 6.92
CA ILE A 169 1.15 -7.73 5.97
C ILE A 169 1.02 -9.25 6.17
N PRO A 170 0.95 -9.78 7.42
CA PRO A 170 0.78 -11.21 7.64
C PRO A 170 -0.46 -11.85 6.99
N VAL A 171 -1.49 -11.06 6.69
CA VAL A 171 -2.74 -11.55 6.06
C VAL A 171 -2.87 -11.20 4.58
N PHE A 172 -1.79 -10.74 3.93
CA PHE A 172 -1.82 -10.52 2.48
C PHE A 172 -2.18 -11.82 1.75
N ASN A 173 -2.88 -11.68 0.64
CA ASN A 173 -3.32 -12.81 -0.18
C ASN A 173 -2.39 -13.09 -1.37
N TYR A 174 -1.53 -12.12 -1.70
CA TYR A 174 -0.58 -12.16 -2.80
C TYR A 174 0.81 -11.77 -2.30
N VAL A 175 1.85 -12.22 -3.02
CA VAL A 175 3.25 -11.88 -2.74
C VAL A 175 3.53 -10.40 -3.02
N ASN A 176 2.90 -9.85 -4.06
CA ASN A 176 3.09 -8.50 -4.56
C ASN A 176 1.79 -7.69 -4.50
N PHE A 177 1.94 -6.38 -4.28
CA PHE A 177 0.85 -5.42 -4.43
C PHE A 177 0.37 -5.38 -5.89
N THR A 178 -0.83 -4.86 -6.11
CA THR A 178 -1.24 -4.43 -7.46
C THR A 178 -0.33 -3.35 -8.01
N THR A 179 -0.31 -3.22 -9.33
CA THR A 179 0.48 -2.21 -10.02
C THR A 179 0.08 -0.80 -9.57
N GLY A 180 -1.23 -0.57 -9.42
CA GLY A 180 -1.77 0.69 -8.92
C GLY A 180 -1.26 1.03 -7.51
N THR A 181 -1.32 0.08 -6.57
CA THR A 181 -0.85 0.32 -5.21
C THR A 181 0.65 0.58 -5.17
N ASP A 182 1.46 -0.22 -5.86
CA ASP A 182 2.92 -0.09 -5.88
C ASP A 182 3.40 1.23 -6.49
N GLN A 183 2.75 1.69 -7.58
CA GLN A 183 3.20 2.87 -8.31
C GLN A 183 2.53 4.17 -7.85
N LEU A 184 1.31 4.12 -7.30
CA LEU A 184 0.57 5.33 -6.92
C LEU A 184 0.54 5.58 -5.41
N LEU A 185 0.50 4.52 -4.58
CA LEU A 185 0.30 4.64 -3.12
C LEU A 185 1.59 4.43 -2.32
N ILE A 186 2.50 3.56 -2.79
CA ILE A 186 3.82 3.37 -2.17
C ILE A 186 4.80 4.38 -2.76
N GLU A 187 4.75 5.60 -2.21
CA GLU A 187 5.60 6.71 -2.66
C GLU A 187 7.10 6.42 -2.48
N LYS A 188 7.87 6.88 -3.47
CA LYS A 188 9.34 6.82 -3.54
C LYS A 188 9.83 8.22 -3.93
N LYS A 189 10.72 8.81 -3.14
CA LYS A 189 11.36 10.10 -3.44
C LYS A 189 12.60 9.87 -4.30
N PHE A 190 12.77 10.68 -5.35
CA PHE A 190 13.91 10.60 -6.26
C PHE A 190 14.56 11.97 -6.41
N ASP A 191 15.89 12.01 -6.47
CA ASP A 191 16.63 13.22 -6.80
C ASP A 191 16.34 13.62 -8.26
N PRO A 192 15.97 14.89 -8.53
CA PRO A 192 15.61 15.32 -9.88
C PRO A 192 16.77 15.33 -10.88
N THR A 193 18.02 15.38 -10.40
CA THR A 193 19.22 15.46 -11.24
C THR A 193 19.81 14.09 -11.50
N THR A 194 19.99 13.29 -10.45
CA THR A 194 20.63 11.97 -10.53
C THR A 194 19.62 10.87 -10.83
N GLY A 195 18.35 11.03 -10.45
CA GLY A 195 17.32 9.99 -10.53
C GLY A 195 17.53 8.87 -9.51
N GLU A 196 18.39 9.08 -8.51
CA GLU A 196 18.59 8.14 -7.42
C GLU A 196 17.46 8.28 -6.39
N ARG A 197 17.13 7.17 -5.72
CA ARG A 197 16.14 7.22 -4.65
C ARG A 197 16.78 7.77 -3.38
N THR A 198 16.26 8.88 -2.89
CA THR A 198 16.83 9.61 -1.75
C THR A 198 16.47 8.95 -0.41
N ASP A 199 15.27 8.35 -0.31
CA ASP A 199 14.70 7.91 0.96
C ASP A 199 14.10 6.50 0.92
N PRO A 200 13.90 5.87 2.09
CA PRO A 200 12.98 4.76 2.23
C PRO A 200 11.64 5.02 1.55
N ALA A 201 11.07 3.98 0.92
CA ALA A 201 9.72 4.05 0.40
C ALA A 201 8.73 4.31 1.56
N PHE A 202 7.74 5.18 1.34
CA PHE A 202 6.78 5.60 2.37
C PHE A 202 6.08 4.41 3.04
N ALA A 203 5.85 3.33 2.28
CA ALA A 203 5.21 2.11 2.76
C ALA A 203 3.87 2.37 3.49
N ALA A 204 3.08 3.32 2.98
CA ALA A 204 1.80 3.78 3.53
C ALA A 204 1.89 4.25 4.99
N ARG A 205 2.93 5.01 5.33
CA ARG A 205 3.18 5.56 6.66
C ARG A 205 3.46 7.03 6.57
N ASP A 206 3.29 7.71 7.69
CA ASP A 206 3.68 9.09 7.87
C ASP A 206 3.80 9.40 9.37
N THR A 207 4.49 10.49 9.69
CA THR A 207 4.54 11.04 11.05
C THR A 207 3.47 12.11 11.20
N GLY A 208 2.59 11.98 12.19
CA GLY A 208 1.50 12.91 12.36
C GLY A 208 0.59 12.65 13.55
N ILE A 209 -0.60 13.26 13.49
CA ILE A 209 -1.68 13.15 14.48
C ILE A 209 -2.93 12.65 13.78
N GLN A 210 -3.55 11.60 14.31
CA GLN A 210 -4.78 11.00 13.80
C GLN A 210 -5.87 10.98 14.87
N VAL A 211 -7.08 11.39 14.50
CA VAL A 211 -8.31 11.18 15.27
C VAL A 211 -9.13 10.07 14.62
N PHE A 212 -9.57 9.07 15.39
CA PHE A 212 -10.29 7.93 14.83
C PHE A 212 -11.15 7.17 15.85
N ASP A 213 -12.19 6.48 15.39
CA ASP A 213 -12.98 5.54 16.20
C ASP A 213 -13.75 4.55 15.31
N ALA A 214 -14.38 3.55 15.95
CA ALA A 214 -15.33 2.62 15.41
C ALA A 214 -16.55 2.49 16.34
N PHE A 215 -17.74 2.52 15.75
CA PHE A 215 -19.04 2.39 16.42
C PHE A 215 -19.77 1.19 15.87
N ARG A 216 -20.46 0.45 16.74
CA ARG A 216 -21.23 -0.72 16.34
C ARG A 216 -22.72 -0.45 16.51
N ASN A 217 -23.55 -0.89 15.57
CA ASN A 217 -25.00 -0.92 15.70
C ASN A 217 -25.50 -2.27 15.16
N GLY A 218 -25.88 -3.17 16.08
CA GLY A 218 -26.18 -4.57 15.74
C GLY A 218 -24.98 -5.25 15.09
N ASP A 219 -25.18 -5.77 13.87
CA ASP A 219 -24.14 -6.44 13.08
C ASP A 219 -23.24 -5.47 12.29
N TRP A 220 -23.58 -4.18 12.25
CA TRP A 220 -22.83 -3.19 11.48
C TRP A 220 -21.82 -2.46 12.36
N GLU A 221 -20.59 -2.30 11.88
CA GLU A 221 -19.53 -1.49 12.48
C GLU A 221 -19.12 -0.39 11.51
N THR A 222 -19.23 0.87 11.91
CA THR A 222 -18.80 2.03 11.13
C THR A 222 -17.57 2.65 11.78
N SER A 223 -16.55 2.99 10.99
CA SER A 223 -15.32 3.59 11.50
C SER A 223 -14.80 4.70 10.62
N TYR A 224 -14.13 5.66 11.25
CA TYR A 224 -13.61 6.84 10.59
C TYR A 224 -12.20 7.16 11.07
N ALA A 225 -11.40 7.79 10.22
CA ALA A 225 -10.13 8.39 10.61
C ALA A 225 -9.89 9.70 9.86
N LEU A 226 -9.31 10.65 10.59
CA LEU A 226 -8.83 11.93 10.09
C LEU A 226 -7.39 12.08 10.57
N MET A 227 -6.44 12.28 9.66
CA MET A 227 -5.03 12.45 10.02
C MET A 227 -4.44 13.67 9.33
N LEU A 228 -3.61 14.40 10.08
CA LEU A 228 -2.65 15.37 9.55
C LEU A 228 -1.25 14.80 9.75
N GLY A 229 -0.46 14.81 8.68
CA GLY A 229 0.90 14.27 8.70
C GLY A 229 1.87 15.14 7.90
N ASN A 230 3.17 14.84 8.05
CA ASN A 230 4.24 15.60 7.41
C ASN A 230 4.31 15.36 5.89
N GLY A 231 3.69 14.30 5.37
CA GLY A 231 3.83 13.91 3.98
C GLY A 231 5.25 13.44 3.65
N ASN A 232 5.97 12.88 4.64
CA ASN A 232 7.39 12.54 4.53
C ASN A 232 7.69 11.07 4.77
N GLY A 233 6.66 10.26 4.98
CA GLY A 233 6.79 8.82 4.92
C GLY A 233 7.52 8.28 6.14
N LEU A 234 8.62 7.58 5.88
CA LEU A 234 9.52 7.04 6.90
C LEU A 234 10.70 7.96 7.20
N ALA A 235 10.85 9.09 6.49
CA ALA A 235 11.85 10.08 6.82
C ALA A 235 11.45 10.79 8.12
N PHE A 236 12.40 10.89 9.06
CA PHE A 236 12.14 11.45 10.40
C PHE A 236 12.13 12.98 10.45
N THR A 237 12.81 13.63 9.51
CA THR A 237 12.91 15.09 9.44
C THR A 237 11.94 15.63 8.41
N ASP A 238 11.17 16.64 8.82
CA ASP A 238 10.24 17.32 7.94
C ASP A 238 10.99 18.30 7.03
N ASP A 239 11.02 18.01 5.73
CA ASP A 239 11.60 18.86 4.69
C ASP A 239 10.52 19.64 3.91
N ASN A 240 9.26 19.57 4.34
CA ASN A 240 8.11 20.08 3.60
C ASN A 240 7.20 20.95 4.48
N GLU A 241 6.99 22.21 4.07
CA GLU A 241 6.08 23.11 4.77
C GLU A 241 4.61 22.68 4.63
N SER A 242 4.27 21.95 3.57
CA SER A 242 2.92 21.45 3.32
C SER A 242 2.64 20.16 4.08
N LYS A 243 1.49 20.09 4.76
CA LYS A 243 1.03 18.89 5.48
C LYS A 243 0.12 18.03 4.61
N ASP A 244 0.27 16.72 4.74
CA ASP A 244 -0.66 15.76 4.15
C ASP A 244 -1.90 15.64 5.05
N THR A 245 -3.05 15.56 4.40
CA THR A 245 -4.34 15.23 5.03
C THR A 245 -4.76 13.84 4.56
N TYR A 246 -5.25 13.03 5.50
CA TYR A 246 -5.79 11.71 5.20
C TYR A 246 -7.18 11.56 5.82
N LEU A 247 -8.11 11.07 5.01
CA LEU A 247 -9.50 10.82 5.39
C LEU A 247 -9.83 9.36 5.10
N TYR A 248 -10.58 8.74 6.00
CA TYR A 248 -11.06 7.38 5.81
C TYR A 248 -12.42 7.20 6.48
N LEU A 249 -13.31 6.50 5.80
CA LEU A 249 -14.61 6.09 6.30
C LEU A 249 -14.87 4.66 5.84
N SER A 250 -15.38 3.81 6.72
CA SER A 250 -15.85 2.48 6.35
C SER A 250 -17.06 2.05 7.16
N THR A 251 -17.83 1.13 6.60
CA THR A 251 -18.88 0.40 7.28
C THR A 251 -18.79 -1.08 6.94
N GLU A 252 -18.91 -1.95 7.93
CA GLU A 252 -18.76 -3.39 7.77
C GLU A 252 -19.89 -4.14 8.47
N LYS A 253 -20.62 -4.96 7.72
CA LYS A 253 -21.51 -5.96 8.30
C LYS A 253 -20.68 -7.16 8.73
N ILE A 254 -20.59 -7.38 10.02
CA ILE A 254 -19.85 -8.49 10.63
C ILE A 254 -20.74 -9.73 10.60
N PHE A 255 -20.17 -10.87 10.19
CA PHE A 255 -20.89 -12.14 10.17
C PHE A 255 -20.64 -12.91 11.47
N GLY A 256 -21.70 -13.12 12.26
CA GLY A 256 -21.64 -13.78 13.57
C GLY A 256 -20.66 -13.09 14.53
N ASP A 257 -20.05 -13.88 15.42
CA ASP A 257 -19.08 -13.39 16.40
C ASP A 257 -17.62 -13.43 15.91
N SER A 258 -17.40 -13.31 14.60
CA SER A 258 -16.06 -13.42 14.00
C SER A 258 -15.15 -12.25 14.40
N LYS A 259 -13.85 -12.53 14.68
CA LYS A 259 -12.89 -11.54 15.21
C LYS A 259 -11.48 -11.72 14.63
N GLY A 260 -10.65 -10.70 14.82
CA GLY A 260 -9.22 -10.75 14.50
C GLY A 260 -8.93 -10.66 13.00
N PRO A 261 -7.65 -10.69 12.58
CA PRO A 261 -7.17 -10.27 11.26
C PRO A 261 -7.83 -10.89 10.01
N ARG A 262 -8.61 -11.97 10.18
CA ARG A 262 -9.39 -12.65 9.14
C ARG A 262 -10.87 -12.73 9.52
N ARG A 263 -11.41 -11.65 10.07
CA ARG A 263 -12.83 -11.51 10.42
C ARG A 263 -13.72 -11.77 9.21
N HIS A 264 -14.85 -12.43 9.45
CA HIS A 264 -15.89 -12.63 8.47
C HIS A 264 -16.80 -11.40 8.44
N GLY A 265 -17.03 -10.85 7.25
CA GLY A 265 -17.87 -9.68 7.08
C GLY A 265 -17.87 -9.17 5.64
N MET A 266 -18.70 -8.16 5.42
CA MET A 266 -18.78 -7.38 4.19
C MET A 266 -18.56 -5.91 4.51
N LYS A 267 -17.48 -5.35 3.99
CA LYS A 267 -17.04 -3.97 4.25
C LYS A 267 -17.16 -3.13 3.00
N PHE A 268 -17.56 -1.88 3.16
CA PHE A 268 -17.44 -0.81 2.18
C PHE A 268 -16.61 0.31 2.78
N TYR A 269 -15.79 0.97 1.97
CA TYR A 269 -14.91 2.02 2.44
C TYR A 269 -14.62 3.07 1.37
N ALA A 270 -14.29 4.27 1.82
CA ALA A 270 -13.83 5.38 1.02
C ALA A 270 -12.68 6.07 1.75
N TRP A 271 -11.73 6.62 0.98
CA TRP A 271 -10.57 7.28 1.54
C TRP A 271 -10.02 8.36 0.61
N ASN A 272 -9.29 9.31 1.19
CA ASN A 272 -8.60 10.36 0.49
C ASN A 272 -7.26 10.66 1.17
N GLN A 273 -6.25 10.96 0.36
CA GLN A 273 -4.99 11.57 0.75
C GLN A 273 -4.80 12.81 -0.11
N ASN A 274 -4.44 13.93 0.50
CA ASN A 274 -4.14 15.17 -0.22
C ASN A 274 -2.96 15.88 0.44
N GLY A 275 -1.96 16.23 -0.36
CA GLY A 275 -0.78 16.95 0.09
C GLY A 275 0.04 17.51 -1.08
N LYS A 276 1.26 17.94 -0.80
CA LYS A 276 2.20 18.46 -1.79
C LYS A 276 3.59 17.89 -1.62
N ARG A 277 4.40 17.93 -2.67
CA ARG A 277 5.79 17.52 -2.66
C ARG A 277 6.64 18.54 -3.38
N THR A 278 7.77 18.90 -2.78
CA THR A 278 8.78 19.73 -3.42
C THR A 278 9.65 18.86 -4.31
N TYR A 279 9.76 19.23 -5.59
CA TYR A 279 10.59 18.56 -6.57
C TYR A 279 11.25 19.59 -7.49
N ASN A 280 12.57 19.52 -7.63
CA ASN A 280 13.35 20.48 -8.42
C ASN A 280 13.05 21.96 -8.06
N GLY A 281 12.89 22.25 -6.77
CA GLY A 281 12.65 23.62 -6.26
C GLY A 281 11.21 24.14 -6.42
N ALA A 282 10.26 23.32 -6.87
CA ALA A 282 8.85 23.70 -7.01
C ALA A 282 7.93 22.70 -6.29
N ASP A 283 6.79 23.19 -5.80
CA ASP A 283 5.79 22.37 -5.14
C ASP A 283 4.74 21.86 -6.12
N TYR A 284 4.47 20.57 -6.05
CA TYR A 284 3.46 19.89 -6.86
C TYR A 284 2.46 19.15 -5.99
N ASP A 285 1.22 19.09 -6.45
CA ASP A 285 0.16 18.39 -5.73
C ASP A 285 0.40 16.88 -5.71
N ARG A 286 -0.17 16.22 -4.69
CA ARG A 286 -0.21 14.77 -4.59
C ARG A 286 -1.53 14.36 -3.93
N THR A 287 -2.48 14.00 -4.78
CA THR A 287 -3.83 13.64 -4.33
C THR A 287 -4.17 12.23 -4.75
N ARG A 288 -4.71 11.43 -3.82
CA ARG A 288 -5.14 10.05 -4.03
C ARG A 288 -6.52 9.87 -3.42
N THR A 289 -7.48 9.33 -4.17
CA THR A 289 -8.84 9.12 -3.67
C THR A 289 -9.34 7.77 -4.11
N GLY A 290 -9.97 7.01 -3.21
CA GLY A 290 -10.43 5.67 -3.53
C GLY A 290 -11.69 5.24 -2.79
N VAL A 291 -12.34 4.24 -3.35
CA VAL A 291 -13.49 3.53 -2.79
C VAL A 291 -13.33 2.05 -3.04
N GLY A 292 -13.85 1.23 -2.13
CA GLY A 292 -13.77 -0.21 -2.31
C GLY A 292 -14.69 -1.00 -1.39
N MET A 293 -14.61 -2.32 -1.55
CA MET A 293 -15.30 -3.29 -0.73
C MET A 293 -14.44 -4.53 -0.46
N THR A 294 -14.74 -5.20 0.65
CA THR A 294 -14.26 -6.55 0.92
C THR A 294 -15.41 -7.43 1.39
N TYR A 295 -15.34 -8.72 1.09
CA TYR A 295 -16.24 -9.75 1.57
C TYR A 295 -15.41 -10.96 1.97
N PHE A 296 -15.71 -11.55 3.12
CA PHE A 296 -15.17 -12.82 3.52
C PHE A 296 -16.13 -13.54 4.48
N ASP A 297 -16.45 -14.81 4.23
CA ASP A 297 -17.35 -15.59 5.09
C ASP A 297 -16.71 -16.84 5.71
N GLY A 298 -15.42 -17.04 5.46
CA GLY A 298 -14.70 -18.26 5.86
C GLY A 298 -14.41 -19.21 4.70
N LYS A 299 -15.21 -19.18 3.63
CA LYS A 299 -15.09 -20.03 2.44
C LYS A 299 -14.83 -19.23 1.16
N TYR A 300 -15.57 -18.15 0.96
CA TYR A 300 -15.45 -17.24 -0.17
C TYR A 300 -14.86 -15.92 0.27
N ARG A 301 -14.03 -15.34 -0.59
CA ARG A 301 -13.42 -14.03 -0.42
C ARG A 301 -13.61 -13.23 -1.70
N ALA A 302 -13.99 -11.97 -1.56
CA ALA A 302 -13.99 -11.03 -2.67
C ALA A 302 -13.46 -9.68 -2.18
N ALA A 303 -12.76 -8.97 -3.04
CA ALA A 303 -12.38 -7.59 -2.80
C ALA A 303 -12.39 -6.81 -4.10
N ALA A 304 -12.78 -5.56 -4.05
CA ALA A 304 -12.68 -4.65 -5.18
C ALA A 304 -12.31 -3.26 -4.68
N GLU A 305 -11.42 -2.58 -5.40
CA GLU A 305 -11.05 -1.20 -5.09
C GLU A 305 -10.82 -0.43 -6.38
N TYR A 306 -11.31 0.80 -6.43
CA TYR A 306 -11.07 1.78 -7.47
C TYR A 306 -10.48 3.04 -6.84
N PHE A 307 -9.43 3.59 -7.42
CA PHE A 307 -8.85 4.85 -6.96
C PHE A 307 -8.19 5.64 -8.08
N THR A 308 -8.13 6.95 -7.88
CA THR A 308 -7.49 7.90 -8.79
C THR A 308 -6.30 8.56 -8.13
N ALA A 309 -5.42 9.09 -8.97
CA ALA A 309 -4.27 9.89 -8.60
C ALA A 309 -4.22 11.17 -9.44
N ASP A 310 -3.84 12.26 -8.79
CA ASP A 310 -3.60 13.57 -9.40
C ASP A 310 -2.27 14.13 -8.84
N GLY A 311 -1.55 14.89 -9.67
CA GLY A 311 -0.23 15.46 -9.40
C GLY A 311 0.94 14.46 -9.54
N MET A 312 1.87 14.47 -8.59
CA MET A 312 3.13 13.72 -8.73
C MET A 312 2.92 12.19 -8.81
N ILE A 313 3.40 11.54 -9.87
CA ILE A 313 3.26 10.11 -10.15
C ILE A 313 4.61 9.51 -10.59
N PHE A 314 4.89 8.26 -10.16
CA PHE A 314 6.08 7.52 -10.57
C PHE A 314 6.18 7.36 -12.10
N GLY A 315 7.29 7.79 -12.70
CA GLY A 315 7.50 7.76 -14.15
C GLY A 315 8.14 6.46 -14.68
N GLY A 316 8.80 5.68 -13.83
CA GLY A 316 9.63 4.53 -14.25
C GLY A 316 11.10 4.91 -14.39
N THR A 317 11.86 4.12 -15.15
CA THR A 317 13.27 4.41 -15.48
C THR A 317 13.42 4.85 -16.93
N THR A 318 14.48 5.61 -17.22
CA THR A 318 14.87 5.96 -18.60
C THR A 318 14.89 4.73 -19.49
N ALA A 319 14.11 4.75 -20.56
CA ALA A 319 13.96 3.66 -21.53
C ALA A 319 13.55 2.29 -20.93
N GLY A 320 13.10 2.23 -19.67
CA GLY A 320 12.82 0.98 -18.96
C GLY A 320 14.07 0.19 -18.54
N ALA A 321 15.28 0.74 -18.69
CA ALA A 321 16.54 0.08 -18.36
C ALA A 321 16.83 0.13 -16.85
N THR A 322 17.79 -0.68 -16.39
CA THR A 322 18.21 -0.69 -14.98
C THR A 322 19.13 0.51 -14.65
N PRO A 323 19.14 0.98 -13.39
CA PRO A 323 20.12 1.98 -12.94
C PRO A 323 21.58 1.53 -13.08
N ALA A 324 21.86 0.23 -13.02
CA ALA A 324 23.19 -0.32 -13.25
C ALA A 324 23.69 -0.08 -14.69
N ASP A 325 22.77 0.13 -15.64
CA ASP A 325 23.07 0.52 -17.02
C ASP A 325 23.02 2.05 -17.24
N GLY A 326 22.98 2.85 -16.16
CA GLY A 326 22.92 4.31 -16.22
C GLY A 326 21.53 4.89 -16.46
N ALA A 327 20.47 4.10 -16.33
CA ALA A 327 19.09 4.60 -16.39
C ALA A 327 18.74 5.36 -15.11
N LYS A 328 17.97 6.45 -15.24
CA LYS A 328 17.53 7.26 -14.10
C LYS A 328 16.07 7.00 -13.81
N PHE A 329 15.68 6.96 -12.54
CA PHE A 329 14.26 7.03 -12.21
C PHE A 329 13.73 8.42 -12.47
N SER A 330 12.45 8.50 -12.84
CA SER A 330 11.75 9.76 -13.04
C SER A 330 10.43 9.81 -12.28
N VAL A 331 9.97 11.03 -12.08
CA VAL A 331 8.64 11.34 -11.56
C VAL A 331 7.98 12.30 -12.56
N GLN A 332 6.71 12.05 -12.87
CA GLN A 332 5.86 12.96 -13.62
C GLN A 332 5.23 13.91 -12.59
N THR A 333 5.41 15.22 -12.75
CA THR A 333 5.09 16.19 -11.70
C THR A 333 3.64 16.63 -11.69
N ASP A 334 3.00 16.64 -12.85
CA ASP A 334 1.60 17.03 -13.05
C ASP A 334 0.93 16.04 -14.01
N GLU A 335 0.42 14.95 -13.44
CA GLU A 335 -0.19 13.87 -14.20
C GLU A 335 -1.39 13.28 -13.45
N LYS A 336 -2.20 12.53 -14.19
CA LYS A 336 -3.32 11.77 -13.63
C LYS A 336 -3.12 10.28 -13.81
N ALA A 337 -3.75 9.49 -12.93
CA ALA A 337 -3.85 8.06 -13.12
C ALA A 337 -5.14 7.51 -12.52
N THR A 338 -5.57 6.38 -13.07
CA THR A 338 -6.71 5.60 -12.56
C THR A 338 -6.28 4.17 -12.36
N ALA A 339 -6.63 3.58 -11.23
CA ALA A 339 -6.35 2.18 -10.93
C ALA A 339 -7.57 1.49 -10.35
N TYR A 340 -7.72 0.21 -10.68
CA TYR A 340 -8.70 -0.64 -10.04
C TYR A 340 -8.22 -2.08 -9.93
N GLN A 341 -8.81 -2.80 -8.99
CA GLN A 341 -8.55 -4.22 -8.78
C GLN A 341 -9.84 -4.95 -8.40
N ILE A 342 -9.94 -6.20 -8.83
CA ILE A 342 -10.94 -7.16 -8.38
C ILE A 342 -10.21 -8.44 -8.03
N ASP A 343 -10.52 -8.97 -6.85
CA ASP A 343 -9.93 -10.17 -6.30
C ASP A 343 -11.05 -11.12 -5.85
N LEU A 344 -10.82 -12.40 -6.10
CA LEU A 344 -11.67 -13.50 -5.66
C LEU A 344 -10.80 -14.59 -5.04
N GLY A 345 -11.27 -15.15 -3.93
CA GLY A 345 -10.64 -16.26 -3.22
C GLY A 345 -11.64 -17.34 -2.86
N TYR A 346 -11.22 -18.59 -2.93
CA TYR A 346 -12.02 -19.75 -2.61
C TYR A 346 -11.22 -20.77 -1.78
N ARG A 347 -11.69 -21.04 -0.57
CA ARG A 347 -11.15 -22.10 0.28
C ARG A 347 -11.71 -23.45 -0.11
N ILE A 348 -10.95 -24.15 -0.96
CA ILE A 348 -11.23 -25.54 -1.32
C ILE A 348 -11.08 -26.49 -0.12
N LYS A 349 -10.22 -26.12 0.85
CA LYS A 349 -10.11 -26.75 2.17
C LYS A 349 -9.90 -25.67 3.23
N PRO A 350 -10.13 -25.92 4.52
CA PRO A 350 -9.90 -24.92 5.58
C PRO A 350 -8.48 -24.34 5.60
N ASN A 351 -7.50 -25.10 5.11
CA ASN A 351 -6.09 -24.74 5.05
C ASN A 351 -5.56 -24.47 3.62
N LEU A 352 -6.40 -24.47 2.60
CA LEU A 352 -5.98 -24.27 1.21
C LEU A 352 -6.95 -23.34 0.47
N GLU A 353 -6.45 -22.19 0.05
CA GLU A 353 -7.20 -21.12 -0.62
C GLU A 353 -6.62 -20.85 -2.02
N LEU A 354 -7.46 -20.97 -3.05
CA LEU A 354 -7.14 -20.57 -4.42
C LEU A 354 -7.66 -19.16 -4.66
N ASN A 355 -6.90 -18.35 -5.40
CA ASN A 355 -7.17 -16.93 -5.58
C ASN A 355 -6.95 -16.51 -7.03
N ILE A 356 -7.74 -15.55 -7.50
CA ILE A 356 -7.54 -14.85 -8.77
C ILE A 356 -7.71 -13.36 -8.54
N ARG A 357 -6.79 -12.55 -9.04
CA ARG A 357 -6.88 -11.09 -9.03
C ARG A 357 -6.67 -10.55 -10.42
N TYR A 358 -7.49 -9.59 -10.81
CA TYR A 358 -7.23 -8.72 -11.93
C TYR A 358 -6.95 -7.31 -11.40
N ASP A 359 -5.86 -6.70 -11.83
CA ASP A 359 -5.57 -5.29 -11.57
C ASP A 359 -5.21 -4.53 -12.85
N ALA A 360 -5.61 -3.27 -12.87
CA ALA A 360 -5.41 -2.35 -13.96
C ALA A 360 -4.92 -1.01 -13.42
N LEU A 361 -3.96 -0.41 -14.13
CA LEU A 361 -3.47 0.94 -13.91
C LEU A 361 -3.35 1.65 -15.25
N ASP A 362 -4.01 2.78 -15.40
CA ASP A 362 -3.80 3.75 -16.48
C ASP A 362 -3.04 4.92 -15.89
N ARG A 363 -1.76 5.04 -16.21
CA ARG A 363 -0.83 5.99 -15.61
C ARG A 363 -0.44 7.06 -16.62
N GLY A 364 -0.45 8.32 -16.21
CA GLY A 364 -0.10 9.44 -17.08
C GLY A 364 -1.23 9.77 -18.05
N THR A 365 -2.46 9.88 -17.53
CA THR A 365 -3.68 10.08 -18.34
C THR A 365 -3.93 11.55 -18.71
N GLU A 366 -3.14 12.50 -18.18
CA GLU A 366 -3.27 13.92 -18.53
C GLU A 366 -2.61 14.20 -19.89
N ASP A 367 -1.37 13.73 -20.10
CA ASP A 367 -0.70 13.77 -21.41
C ASP A 367 -0.79 12.40 -22.12
N PRO A 368 -1.43 12.32 -23.30
CA PRO A 368 -1.46 11.10 -24.11
C PRO A 368 -0.08 10.46 -24.36
N ASN A 369 1.00 11.24 -24.44
CA ASN A 369 2.37 10.73 -24.61
C ASN A 369 2.89 10.02 -23.36
N ASN A 370 2.39 10.38 -22.18
CA ASN A 370 2.78 9.75 -20.92
C ASN A 370 1.96 8.50 -20.60
N LEU A 371 0.80 8.32 -21.24
CA LEU A 371 -0.11 7.22 -20.97
C LEU A 371 0.57 5.85 -21.11
N ARG A 372 0.62 5.12 -20.00
CA ARG A 372 0.99 3.70 -19.94
C ARG A 372 -0.15 2.94 -19.27
N GLU A 373 -0.64 1.92 -19.95
CA GLU A 373 -1.64 1.00 -19.42
C GLU A 373 -0.93 -0.24 -18.91
N PHE A 374 -1.23 -0.66 -17.68
CA PHE A 374 -0.75 -1.91 -17.11
C PHE A 374 -1.97 -2.76 -16.77
N ARG A 375 -1.93 -4.04 -17.14
CA ARG A 375 -2.95 -5.04 -16.81
C ARG A 375 -2.26 -6.27 -16.26
N THR A 376 -2.73 -6.77 -15.14
CA THR A 376 -2.19 -7.98 -14.53
C THR A 376 -3.32 -8.91 -14.11
N THR A 377 -3.25 -10.17 -14.54
CA THR A 377 -4.06 -11.24 -13.96
C THR A 377 -3.15 -12.13 -13.13
N THR A 378 -3.39 -12.18 -11.82
CA THR A 378 -2.64 -13.02 -10.88
C THR A 378 -3.45 -14.27 -10.54
N LEU A 379 -2.92 -15.44 -10.85
CA LEU A 379 -3.37 -16.71 -10.29
C LEU A 379 -2.60 -16.98 -8.99
N GLY A 380 -3.29 -17.40 -7.94
CA GLY A 380 -2.68 -17.58 -6.63
C GLY A 380 -3.17 -18.81 -5.88
N ALA A 381 -2.29 -19.39 -5.08
CA ALA A 381 -2.62 -20.41 -4.11
C ALA A 381 -1.97 -20.08 -2.76
N GLN A 382 -2.68 -20.31 -1.67
CA GLN A 382 -2.18 -20.13 -0.31
C GLN A 382 -2.47 -21.39 0.51
N TYR A 383 -1.44 -21.91 1.17
CA TYR A 383 -1.57 -23.02 2.11
C TYR A 383 -1.22 -22.56 3.52
N PHE A 384 -2.12 -22.82 4.46
CA PHE A 384 -1.99 -22.46 5.87
C PHE A 384 -1.54 -23.69 6.66
N PHE A 385 -0.25 -23.79 6.99
CA PHE A 385 0.24 -24.85 7.86
C PHE A 385 -0.39 -24.74 9.25
N ASN A 386 -0.55 -23.51 9.74
CA ASN A 386 -1.26 -23.15 10.96
C ASN A 386 -1.63 -21.66 10.94
N LYS A 387 -2.08 -21.10 12.07
CA LYS A 387 -2.47 -19.67 12.18
C LYS A 387 -1.30 -18.67 12.02
N LYS A 388 -0.05 -19.12 12.20
CA LYS A 388 1.17 -18.31 12.19
C LYS A 388 2.08 -18.58 10.99
N THR A 389 1.92 -19.71 10.31
CA THR A 389 2.79 -20.11 9.19
C THR A 389 1.97 -20.44 7.95
N SER A 390 2.32 -19.83 6.82
CA SER A 390 1.67 -20.07 5.53
C SER A 390 2.64 -19.91 4.37
N VAL A 391 2.35 -20.57 3.25
CA VAL A 391 3.05 -20.38 1.98
C VAL A 391 2.07 -19.85 0.94
N ARG A 392 2.56 -18.98 0.05
CA ARG A 392 1.82 -18.43 -1.08
C ARG A 392 2.58 -18.66 -2.36
N LEU A 393 1.87 -18.99 -3.42
CA LEU A 393 2.37 -19.11 -4.77
C LEU A 393 1.55 -18.19 -5.67
N ASN A 394 2.21 -17.44 -6.54
CA ASN A 394 1.57 -16.57 -7.53
C ASN A 394 2.20 -16.73 -8.90
N TYR A 395 1.35 -16.76 -9.92
CA TYR A 395 1.72 -16.53 -11.30
C TYR A 395 1.01 -15.28 -11.79
N GLU A 396 1.77 -14.26 -12.14
CA GLU A 396 1.28 -12.96 -12.60
C GLU A 396 1.46 -12.88 -14.11
N MET A 397 0.34 -12.88 -14.83
CA MET A 397 0.28 -12.61 -16.27
C MET A 397 0.26 -11.10 -16.43
N ARG A 398 1.35 -10.50 -16.93
CA ARG A 398 1.54 -9.04 -16.91
C ARG A 398 1.59 -8.50 -18.33
N ASP A 399 0.82 -7.43 -18.58
CA ASP A 399 0.77 -6.73 -19.85
C ASP A 399 0.96 -5.22 -19.65
N GLN A 400 1.66 -4.60 -20.59
CA GLN A 400 1.85 -3.15 -20.64
C GLN A 400 1.58 -2.65 -22.05
N LYS A 401 0.94 -1.49 -22.17
CA LYS A 401 0.75 -0.78 -23.44
C LYS A 401 1.13 0.69 -23.33
N ALA A 402 1.55 1.23 -24.47
CA ALA A 402 1.72 2.67 -24.69
C ALA A 402 0.83 3.07 -25.89
N PRO A 403 -0.49 3.23 -25.68
CA PRO A 403 -1.49 3.17 -26.75
C PRO A 403 -1.36 4.29 -27.79
N ASN A 404 -0.73 5.41 -27.43
CA ASN A 404 -0.53 6.56 -28.32
C ASN A 404 0.78 6.47 -29.15
N TYR A 405 1.43 5.31 -29.16
CA TYR A 405 2.66 5.08 -29.92
C TYR A 405 2.49 3.94 -30.92
N THR A 406 3.05 4.12 -32.11
CA THR A 406 3.17 3.06 -33.11
C THR A 406 4.16 2.00 -32.64
N ALA A 407 4.02 0.77 -33.15
CA ALA A 407 4.85 -0.37 -32.74
C ALA A 407 6.37 -0.18 -32.98
N ALA A 408 6.77 0.78 -33.83
CA ALA A 408 8.17 1.10 -34.11
C ALA A 408 8.78 2.13 -33.13
N GLN A 409 7.98 2.75 -32.26
CA GLN A 409 8.45 3.78 -31.33
C GLN A 409 8.84 3.19 -29.98
N ASN A 410 9.86 3.76 -29.36
CA ASN A 410 10.47 3.24 -28.12
C ASN A 410 9.45 2.91 -27.00
N PRO A 411 8.43 3.74 -26.69
CA PRO A 411 7.47 3.38 -25.64
C PRO A 411 6.67 2.11 -25.90
N ALA A 412 6.25 1.87 -27.15
CA ALA A 412 5.56 0.66 -27.54
C ALA A 412 6.50 -0.54 -27.54
N LEU A 413 7.73 -0.37 -28.04
CA LEU A 413 8.78 -1.39 -28.01
C LEU A 413 9.12 -1.83 -26.58
N VAL A 414 9.38 -0.88 -25.67
CA VAL A 414 9.70 -1.19 -24.26
C VAL A 414 8.57 -1.97 -23.59
N ALA A 415 7.32 -1.68 -23.93
CA ALA A 415 6.16 -2.36 -23.36
C ALA A 415 6.12 -3.86 -23.72
N THR A 416 6.65 -4.27 -24.88
CA THR A 416 6.69 -5.69 -25.29
C THR A 416 7.71 -6.52 -24.52
N ALA A 417 8.58 -5.90 -23.73
CA ALA A 417 9.59 -6.61 -22.95
C ALA A 417 9.07 -7.05 -21.57
N LEU A 418 7.86 -6.65 -21.16
CA LEU A 418 7.33 -7.01 -19.85
C LEU A 418 7.06 -8.52 -19.77
N ASP A 419 7.75 -9.18 -18.85
CA ASP A 419 7.58 -10.62 -18.63
C ASP A 419 6.38 -10.93 -17.74
N ASP A 420 5.91 -12.17 -17.78
CA ASP A 420 5.17 -12.75 -16.66
C ASP A 420 6.08 -12.91 -15.43
N ARG A 421 5.47 -13.07 -14.24
CA ARG A 421 6.22 -13.25 -12.98
C ARG A 421 5.70 -14.43 -12.17
N LEU A 422 6.61 -15.34 -11.84
CA LEU A 422 6.40 -16.37 -10.83
C LEU A 422 6.87 -15.87 -9.47
N SER A 423 6.14 -16.18 -8.40
CA SER A 423 6.54 -15.84 -7.04
C SER A 423 6.09 -16.89 -6.04
N ALA A 424 6.95 -17.19 -5.06
CA ALA A 424 6.66 -18.01 -3.91
C ALA A 424 7.05 -17.26 -2.64
N GLN A 425 6.28 -17.40 -1.55
CA GLN A 425 6.63 -16.75 -0.29
C GLN A 425 6.19 -17.57 0.91
N LEU A 426 7.13 -17.80 1.83
CA LEU A 426 6.86 -18.29 3.18
C LEU A 426 6.63 -17.11 4.12
N MET A 427 5.53 -17.15 4.85
CA MET A 427 5.18 -16.22 5.94
C MET A 427 5.24 -16.97 7.27
N MET A 428 5.98 -16.43 8.23
CA MET A 428 6.03 -16.93 9.61
C MET A 428 5.85 -15.77 10.59
N ILE A 429 4.84 -15.86 11.45
CA ILE A 429 4.57 -14.94 12.56
C ILE A 429 5.10 -15.58 13.85
N PHE A 430 5.73 -14.82 14.75
CA PHE A 430 6.15 -15.31 16.05
C PHE A 430 5.56 -14.47 17.19
#